data_AF-A0A3E0J4X9-F1
#
_entry.id   AF-A0A3E0J4X9-F1
#
_cell.length_a   1.000
_cell.length_b   1.000
_cell.length_c   1.000
_cell.angle_alpha   90.00
_cell.angle_beta   90.00
_cell.angle_gamma   90.00
#
_symmetry.space_group_name_H-M   'P 1'
#
loop_
_entity.id
_entity.type
_entity.pdbx_description
1 polymer ?
#
loop_
_entity_poly.entity_id
_entity_poly.type
_entity_poly.pdbx_seq_one_letter_code
_entity_poly.pdbx_strand_id
1 'polypeptide(L)'
;MREWKQPEWFWWAIGIFSLSEIVFYLLFSSLGNSPKDISTASLIIGLLLYPIFTISILLFLDKSARKDINTLLYLAFPLVINIPFWLVFPDIIRQLTERIF
;
A
#
# COMPACT_ATOMS: atom_id res chain seq x y z
N MET A 1 25.11 4.06 19.99
CA MET A 1 23.76 4.30 19.45
C MET A 1 23.05 2.96 19.44
N ARG A 2 21.82 2.83 19.96
CA ARG A 2 21.06 1.58 19.82
C ARG A 2 20.75 1.40 18.33
N GLU A 3 21.18 0.29 17.75
CA GLU A 3 20.83 -0.04 16.37
C GLU A 3 19.33 -0.17 16.27
N TRP A 4 18.73 0.64 15.39
CA TRP A 4 17.31 0.56 15.10
C TRP A 4 17.04 -0.78 14.39
N LYS A 5 16.24 -1.64 15.02
CA LYS A 5 15.89 -2.95 14.48
C LYS A 5 14.41 -3.21 14.72
N GLN A 6 13.66 -3.27 13.62
CA GLN A 6 12.27 -3.75 13.63
C GLN A 6 12.25 -5.27 13.52
N PRO A 7 11.23 -5.94 14.08
CA PRO A 7 11.05 -7.37 13.88
C PRO A 7 10.78 -7.68 12.40
N GLU A 8 11.14 -8.88 11.93
CA GLU A 8 10.99 -9.24 10.51
C GLU A 8 9.55 -9.08 10.00
N TRP A 9 8.56 -9.42 10.84
CA TRP A 9 7.14 -9.29 10.49
C TRP A 9 6.71 -7.86 10.16
N PHE A 10 7.38 -6.83 10.69
CA PHE A 10 7.10 -5.43 10.38
C PHE A 10 7.31 -5.15 8.89
N TRP A 11 8.42 -5.65 8.35
CA TRP A 11 8.77 -5.49 6.94
C TRP A 11 7.86 -6.30 6.03
N TRP A 12 7.52 -7.53 6.46
CA TRP A 12 6.51 -8.34 5.77
C TRP A 12 5.17 -7.63 5.70
N ALA A 13 4.73 -6.97 6.77
CA ALA A 13 3.47 -6.26 6.79
C ALA A 13 3.44 -5.07 5.83
N ILE A 14 4.53 -4.28 5.76
CA ILE A 14 4.70 -3.22 4.76
C ILE A 14 4.61 -3.78 3.35
N GLY A 15 5.36 -4.86 3.08
CA GLY A 15 5.36 -5.51 1.77
C GLY A 15 3.98 -6.06 1.37
N ILE A 16 3.27 -6.71 2.29
CA ILE A 16 1.92 -7.25 2.06
C ILE A 16 0.93 -6.13 1.76
N PHE A 17 0.98 -5.02 2.50
CA PHE A 17 0.10 -3.88 2.25
C PHE A 17 0.34 -3.31 0.85
N SER A 18 1.60 -3.04 0.48
CA SER A 18 1.93 -2.56 -0.87
C SER A 18 1.56 -3.56 -1.98
N LEU A 19 1.77 -4.86 -1.76
CA LEU A 19 1.41 -5.89 -2.76
C LEU A 19 -0.10 -6.03 -2.92
N SER A 20 -0.88 -5.86 -1.86
CA SER A 20 -2.34 -5.92 -1.91
C SER A 20 -2.93 -4.87 -2.87
N GLU A 21 -2.28 -3.72 -3.01
CA GLU A 21 -2.66 -2.69 -3.98
C GLU A 21 -2.52 -3.23 -5.42
N ILE A 22 -1.38 -3.83 -5.76
CA ILE A 22 -1.15 -4.42 -7.08
C ILE A 22 -2.19 -5.51 -7.38
N VAL A 23 -2.46 -6.38 -6.41
CA VAL A 23 -3.49 -7.42 -6.53
C VAL A 23 -4.88 -6.81 -6.75
N PHE A 24 -5.21 -5.73 -6.04
CA PHE A 24 -6.47 -5.00 -6.22
C PHE A 24 -6.63 -4.48 -7.66
N TYR A 25 -5.59 -3.83 -8.21
CA TYR A 25 -5.60 -3.34 -9.59
C TYR A 25 -5.83 -4.48 -10.60
N LEU A 26 -5.10 -5.59 -10.46
CA LEU A 26 -5.24 -6.75 -11.36
C LEU A 26 -6.63 -7.37 -11.28
N LEU A 27 -7.16 -7.57 -10.07
CA LEU A 27 -8.49 -8.14 -9.87
C LEU A 27 -9.57 -7.26 -10.49
N PHE A 28 -9.61 -5.97 -10.18
CA PHE A 28 -10.66 -5.10 -10.70
C PHE A 28 -10.53 -4.84 -12.20
N SER A 29 -9.31 -4.84 -12.74
CA SER A 29 -9.10 -4.80 -14.19
C SER A 29 -9.62 -6.07 -14.88
N SER A 30 -9.39 -7.25 -14.29
CA SER A 30 -9.91 -8.53 -14.82
C SER A 30 -11.44 -8.62 -14.79
N LEU A 31 -12.10 -7.88 -13.88
CA LEU A 31 -13.55 -7.76 -13.81
C LEU A 31 -14.12 -6.74 -14.81
N GLY A 32 -13.29 -6.11 -15.64
CA GLY A 32 -13.73 -5.17 -16.68
C GLY A 32 -14.10 -3.78 -16.16
N ASN A 33 -13.67 -3.39 -14.95
CA ASN A 33 -13.89 -2.03 -14.46
C ASN A 33 -13.05 -1.02 -15.24
N SER A 34 -13.58 0.20 -15.39
CA SER A 34 -12.82 1.26 -16.05
C SER A 34 -11.61 1.68 -15.20
N PRO A 35 -10.48 2.09 -15.80
CA PRO A 35 -9.31 2.53 -15.03
C PRO A 35 -9.59 3.64 -14.02
N LYS A 36 -10.54 4.55 -14.36
CA LYS A 36 -10.97 5.63 -13.48
C LYS A 36 -11.69 5.10 -12.23
N ASP A 37 -12.54 4.09 -12.39
CA ASP A 37 -13.26 3.48 -11.26
C ASP A 37 -12.29 2.71 -10.36
N ILE A 38 -11.33 1.99 -10.96
CA ILE A 38 -10.28 1.28 -10.22
C ILE A 38 -9.45 2.25 -9.40
N SER A 39 -8.95 3.34 -10.02
CA SER A 39 -8.16 4.38 -9.33
C SER A 39 -8.95 5.03 -8.19
N THR A 40 -10.21 5.38 -8.43
CA THR A 40 -11.07 6.01 -7.41
C THR A 40 -11.32 5.06 -6.24
N ALA A 41 -11.62 3.78 -6.52
CA ALA A 41 -11.83 2.77 -5.50
C ALA A 41 -10.54 2.48 -4.70
N SER A 42 -9.41 2.35 -5.38
CA SER A 42 -8.08 2.16 -4.79
C SER A 42 -7.70 3.31 -3.87
N LEU A 43 -7.92 4.57 -4.29
CA LEU A 43 -7.70 5.74 -3.43
C LEU A 43 -8.56 5.70 -2.17
N ILE A 44 -9.87 5.47 -2.31
CA ILE A 44 -10.82 5.46 -1.18
C ILE A 44 -10.47 4.32 -0.20
N ILE A 45 -10.32 3.10 -0.72
CA ILE A 45 -10.02 1.92 0.09
C ILE A 45 -8.64 2.06 0.74
N GLY A 46 -7.63 2.51 -0.01
CA GLY A 46 -6.28 2.73 0.50
C GLY A 46 -6.25 3.74 1.65
N LEU A 47 -6.96 4.87 1.51
CA LEU A 47 -7.07 5.87 2.58
C LEU A 47 -7.82 5.36 3.82
N LEU A 48 -8.79 4.45 3.66
CA LEU A 48 -9.51 3.84 4.77
C LEU A 48 -8.69 2.73 5.46
N LEU A 49 -8.00 1.89 4.69
CA LEU A 49 -7.21 0.77 5.20
C LEU A 49 -5.88 1.20 5.80
N TYR A 50 -5.26 2.27 5.29
CA TYR A 50 -3.98 2.78 5.79
C TYR A 50 -3.97 3.10 7.31
N PRO A 51 -4.93 3.86 7.88
CA PRO A 51 -4.96 4.10 9.33
C PRO A 51 -5.20 2.82 10.12
N ILE A 52 -6.04 1.91 9.61
CA ILE A 52 -6.28 0.60 10.23
C ILE A 52 -4.98 -0.20 10.29
N PHE A 53 -4.29 -0.33 9.17
CA PHE A 53 -2.98 -0.96 9.06
C PHE A 53 -1.98 -0.34 10.05
N THR A 54 -1.83 0.98 10.04
CA THR A 54 -0.89 1.71 10.90
C THR A 54 -1.16 1.44 12.38
N ILE A 55 -2.43 1.53 12.79
CA ILE A 55 -2.86 1.25 14.17
C ILE A 55 -2.56 -0.21 14.53
N SER A 56 -2.89 -1.17 13.66
CA SER A 56 -2.60 -2.59 13.88
C SER A 56 -1.10 -2.82 14.12
N ILE A 57 -0.22 -2.30 13.26
CA ILE A 57 1.23 -2.46 13.45
C ILE A 57 1.70 -1.85 14.76
N LEU A 58 1.25 -0.63 15.08
CA LEU A 58 1.62 0.05 16.33
C LEU A 58 1.12 -0.69 17.58
N LEU A 59 -0.02 -1.38 17.52
CA LEU A 59 -0.54 -2.17 18.64
C LEU A 59 0.35 -3.37 18.94
N PHE A 60 0.91 -4.02 17.93
CA PHE A 60 1.73 -5.22 18.05
C PHE A 60 3.24 -4.95 18.18
N LEU A 61 3.71 -3.73 17.89
CA LEU A 61 5.09 -3.33 18.13
C LEU A 61 5.39 -3.13 19.62
N ASP A 62 6.65 -3.31 20.01
CA ASP A 62 7.14 -2.97 21.35
C ASP A 62 6.99 -1.46 21.63
N LYS A 63 6.67 -1.11 22.89
CA LYS A 63 6.41 0.29 23.29
C LYS A 63 7.54 1.26 22.94
N SER A 64 8.80 0.79 22.99
CA SER A 64 9.98 1.56 22.60
C SER A 64 10.05 1.82 21.09
N ALA A 65 9.61 0.87 20.27
CA ALA A 65 9.64 0.97 18.80
C ALA A 65 8.49 1.84 18.25
N ARG A 66 7.35 1.93 18.94
CA ARG A 66 6.16 2.71 18.51
C ARG A 66 6.42 4.21 18.37
N LYS A 67 7.35 4.75 19.15
CA LYS A 67 7.66 6.19 19.19
C LYS A 67 8.92 6.55 18.40
N ASP A 68 9.57 5.55 17.81
CA ASP A 68 10.78 5.78 17.03
C ASP A 68 10.42 6.42 15.68
N ILE A 69 11.16 7.47 15.31
CA ILE A 69 10.87 8.26 14.13
C ILE A 69 11.03 7.44 12.84
N ASN A 70 11.99 6.51 12.78
CA ASN A 70 12.17 5.67 11.61
C ASN A 70 10.97 4.74 11.46
N THR A 71 10.44 4.18 12.56
CA THR A 71 9.20 3.38 12.52
C THR A 71 8.06 4.16 11.88
N LEU A 72 7.86 5.41 12.29
CA LEU A 72 6.80 6.26 11.74
C LEU A 72 7.02 6.57 10.25
N LEU A 73 8.26 6.83 9.84
CA LEU A 73 8.61 7.05 8.44
C LEU A 73 8.35 5.80 7.58
N TYR A 74 8.74 4.61 8.06
CA TYR A 74 8.49 3.35 7.34
C TYR A 74 7.01 2.98 7.32
N LEU A 75 6.24 3.30 8.36
CA LEU A 75 4.80 3.14 8.33
C LEU A 75 4.12 4.06 7.31
N ALA A 76 4.69 5.23 7.03
CA ALA A 76 4.20 6.13 5.98
C ALA A 76 4.62 5.70 4.56
N PHE A 77 5.64 4.86 4.43
CA PHE A 77 6.19 4.44 3.14
C PHE A 77 5.16 3.83 2.17
N PRO A 78 4.24 2.93 2.60
CA PRO A 78 3.22 2.38 1.70
C PRO A 78 2.31 3.44 1.10
N LEU A 79 1.99 4.50 1.85
CA LEU A 79 1.15 5.58 1.35
C LEU A 79 1.91 6.41 0.30
N VAL A 80 3.19 6.73 0.55
CA VAL A 80 4.02 7.49 -0.39
C VAL A 80 4.22 6.73 -1.70
N ILE A 81 4.52 5.44 -1.63
CA ILE A 81 4.78 4.64 -2.84
C ILE A 81 3.51 4.38 -3.65
N ASN A 82 2.34 4.35 -3.01
CA ASN A 82 1.06 4.14 -3.70
C ASN A 82 0.54 5.42 -4.41
N ILE A 83 1.02 6.62 -4.06
CA ILE A 83 0.61 7.86 -4.75
C ILE A 83 0.89 7.82 -6.27
N PRO A 84 2.12 7.49 -6.74
CA PRO A 84 2.36 7.27 -8.16
C PRO A 84 1.46 6.20 -8.78
N PHE A 85 1.12 5.14 -8.04
CA PHE A 85 0.20 4.11 -8.54
C PHE A 85 -1.20 4.70 -8.78
N TRP A 86 -1.71 5.52 -7.88
CA TRP A 86 -3.02 6.16 -8.05
C TRP A 86 -3.07 7.10 -9.26
N LEU A 87 -1.95 7.77 -9.55
CA LEU A 87 -1.87 8.80 -10.58
C LEU A 87 -1.51 8.26 -11.98
N VAL A 88 -0.72 7.19 -12.08
CA VAL A 88 -0.08 6.78 -13.35
C VAL A 88 -0.47 5.37 -13.79
N PHE A 89 -0.65 4.45 -12.84
CA PHE A 89 -0.88 3.03 -13.15
C PHE A 89 -2.19 2.69 -13.88
N PRO A 90 -3.32 3.42 -13.66
CA PRO A 90 -4.56 3.15 -14.38
C PRO A 90 -4.39 3.24 -15.91
N ASP A 91 -3.63 4.22 -16.38
CA ASP A 91 -3.38 4.44 -17.80
C ASP A 91 -2.43 3.38 -18.39
N ILE A 92 -1.47 2.90 -17.61
CA ILE A 92 -0.54 1.84 -18.02
C ILE A 92 -1.28 0.50 -18.16
N ILE A 93 -2.12 0.14 -17.18
CA ILE A 93 -2.93 -1.09 -17.23
C ILE A 93 -3.88 -1.05 -18.43
N ARG A 94 -4.55 0.08 -18.67
CA ARG A 94 -5.42 0.25 -19.86
C ARG A 94 -4.69 -0.07 -21.16
N GLN A 95 -3.51 0.52 -21.35
CA GLN A 95 -2.70 0.30 -22.56
C GLN A 95 -2.23 -1.13 -22.72
N LEU A 96 -1.96 -1.85 -21.62
CA LEU A 96 -1.57 -3.26 -21.66
C LEU A 96 -2.76 -4.16 -21.99
N THR A 97 -3.92 -3.94 -21.38
CA THR A 97 -5.13 -4.73 -21.63
C THR A 97 -5.65 -4.54 -23.06
N GLU A 98 -5.68 -3.30 -23.57
CA GLU A 98 -6.04 -2.97 -24.97
C GLU A 98 -5.05 -3.52 -26.03
N ARG A 99 -3.85 -3.93 -25.63
CA ARG A 99 -2.87 -4.56 -26.54
C ARG A 99 -2.97 -6.08 -26.60
N ILE A 100 -3.59 -6.69 -25.59
CA ILE A 100 -3.66 -8.15 -25.45
C ILE A 100 -5.01 -8.68 -25.98
N PHE A 101 -6.06 -7.86 -25.96
CA PHE A 101 -7.39 -8.13 -26.50
C PHE A 101 -7.71 -7.24 -27.70
#